data_AF-A0AAE0S0B2-F1
#
_entry.id   AF-A0AAE0S0B2-F1
#
_cell.length_a   1.000
_cell.length_b   1.000
_cell.length_c   1.000
_cell.angle_alpha   90.00
_cell.angle_beta   90.00
_cell.angle_gamma   90.00
#
_symmetry.space_group_name_H-M   'P 1'
#
loop_
_entity.id
_entity.type
_entity.pdbx_description
1 polymer ?
#
loop_
_entity_poly.entity_id
_entity_poly.type
_entity_poly.pdbx_seq_one_letter_code
_entity_poly.pdbx_strand_id
1 'polypeptide(L)' 'MGLQEKPLHLDSVAEKYDGSRKIFDLGKFRAFTQAGERVAFVVWPALLLHEDGPVLVRGIAQGSNNLTISLSKMNANLIS' A
#
# COMPACT_ATOMS: atom_id res chain seq x y z
N MET A 1 31.34 -18.74 6.91
CA MET A 1 30.08 -18.41 7.62
C MET A 1 29.44 -17.25 6.85
N GLY A 2 28.69 -17.57 5.78
CA GLY A 2 28.02 -16.56 4.95
C GLY A 2 26.67 -16.25 5.56
N LEU A 3 26.56 -15.16 6.31
CA LEU A 3 25.44 -14.93 7.22
C LEU A 3 24.15 -14.43 6.54
N GLN A 4 24.09 -14.35 5.22
CA GLN A 4 22.85 -14.07 4.50
C GLN A 4 22.96 -14.56 3.05
N GLU A 5 22.21 -15.60 2.71
CA GLU A 5 22.23 -16.21 1.37
C GLU A 5 21.21 -15.59 0.40
N LYS A 6 20.19 -14.90 0.91
CA LYS A 6 19.15 -14.21 0.09
C LYS A 6 19.13 -12.70 0.35
N PRO A 7 19.07 -11.87 -0.71
CA PRO A 7 19.10 -10.41 -0.57
C PRO A 7 17.85 -9.91 0.15
N LEU A 8 18.04 -8.85 0.95
CA LEU A 8 16.98 -8.08 1.55
C LEU A 8 16.03 -7.55 0.47
N HIS A 9 14.72 -7.57 0.73
CA HIS A 9 13.71 -7.16 -0.24
C HIS A 9 12.90 -5.97 0.25
N LEU A 10 12.77 -4.94 -0.60
CA LEU A 10 11.99 -3.74 -0.36
C LEU A 10 10.65 -3.87 -1.09
N ASP A 11 9.57 -4.04 -0.33
CA ASP A 11 8.23 -4.16 -0.88
C ASP A 11 7.50 -2.81 -0.77
N SER A 12 7.08 -2.25 -1.90
CA SER A 12 6.31 -1.00 -1.96
C SER A 12 4.81 -1.25 -2.14
N VAL A 13 4.37 -2.50 -2.19
CA VAL A 13 2.97 -2.85 -2.45
C VAL A 13 2.19 -2.89 -1.13
N ALA A 14 1.54 -1.77 -0.80
CA ALA A 14 0.74 -1.64 0.42
C ALA A 14 -0.69 -2.18 0.31
N GLU A 15 -1.07 -2.72 -0.85
CA GLU A 15 -2.37 -3.34 -1.11
C GLU A 15 -2.23 -4.86 -1.20
N LYS A 16 -3.18 -5.60 -0.65
CA LYS A 16 -3.33 -7.04 -0.91
C LYS A 16 -4.73 -7.36 -1.41
N TYR A 17 -4.87 -8.50 -2.07
CA TYR A 17 -6.19 -9.01 -2.46
C TYR A 17 -6.77 -9.86 -1.33
N ASP A 18 -7.99 -9.52 -0.91
CA ASP A 18 -8.86 -10.35 -0.09
C ASP A 18 -10.01 -10.85 -0.97
N GLY A 19 -9.84 -12.06 -1.49
CA GLY A 19 -10.64 -12.58 -2.59
C GLY A 19 -10.55 -11.68 -3.82
N SER A 20 -11.66 -11.01 -4.18
CA SER A 20 -11.74 -10.10 -5.34
C SER A 20 -11.51 -8.62 -4.98
N ARG A 21 -11.37 -8.26 -3.70
CA ARG A 21 -11.24 -6.87 -3.25
C ARG A 21 -9.79 -6.54 -2.90
N LYS A 22 -9.28 -5.42 -3.40
CA LYS A 22 -8.03 -4.83 -2.89
C LYS A 22 -8.27 -4.18 -1.54
N ILE A 23 -7.50 -4.60 -0.53
CA ILE A 23 -7.55 -4.07 0.84
C ILE A 23 -6.16 -3.64 1.29
N PHE A 24 -6.10 -2.79 2.31
CA PHE A 24 -4.84 -2.36 2.89
C PHE A 24 -4.13 -3.50 3.64
N ASP A 25 -2.85 -3.75 3.33
CA ASP A 25 -2.10 -4.80 4.00
C ASP A 25 -1.48 -4.34 5.33
N LEU A 26 -2.29 -4.40 6.38
CA LEU A 26 -1.91 -4.11 7.76
C LEU A 26 -0.78 -5.02 8.30
N GLY A 27 -0.50 -6.14 7.63
CA GLY A 27 0.61 -7.03 7.98
C GLY A 27 1.97 -6.47 7.60
N LYS A 28 2.06 -5.86 6.40
CA LYS A 28 3.29 -5.29 5.84
C LYS A 28 3.43 -3.80 6.10
N PHE A 29 2.32 -3.06 6.23
CA PHE A 29 2.33 -1.61 6.32
C PHE A 29 1.59 -1.10 7.56
N ARG A 30 2.04 0.05 8.07
CA ARG A 30 1.31 0.86 9.05
C ARG A 30 0.71 2.07 8.34
N ALA A 31 -0.53 2.39 8.69
CA ALA A 31 -1.18 3.60 8.21
C ALA A 31 -0.56 4.82 8.90
N PHE A 32 -0.06 5.77 8.12
CA PHE A 32 0.45 7.04 8.63
C PHE A 32 -0.68 7.93 9.18
N THR A 33 -1.90 7.77 8.64
CA THR A 33 -3.13 8.43 9.07
C THR A 33 -4.20 7.38 9.39
N GLN A 34 -4.95 7.56 10.48
CA GLN A 34 -5.98 6.60 10.92
C GLN A 34 -7.27 6.62 10.07
N ALA A 35 -7.34 7.43 9.02
CA ALA A 35 -8.51 7.58 8.16
C ALA A 35 -8.19 7.18 6.71
N GLY A 36 -8.86 6.15 6.20
CA GLY A 36 -8.70 5.67 4.82
C GLY A 36 -8.95 4.17 4.68
N GLU A 37 -9.92 3.77 3.84
CA GLU A 37 -10.06 2.36 3.44
C GLU A 37 -9.07 1.96 2.32
N ARG A 38 -8.43 2.93 1.67
CA ARG A 38 -7.56 2.72 0.50
C ARG A 38 -6.20 3.36 0.67
N VAL A 39 -5.18 2.78 0.03
CA VAL A 39 -3.83 3.36 -0.05
C VAL A 39 -3.86 4.55 -1.01
N ALA A 40 -3.35 5.68 -0.56
CA ALA A 40 -3.09 6.84 -1.41
C ALA A 40 -1.70 6.74 -2.05
N PHE A 41 -0.68 6.61 -1.20
CA PHE A 41 0.71 6.47 -1.58
C PHE A 41 1.53 5.83 -0.45
N VAL A 42 2.68 5.26 -0.83
CA VAL A 42 3.64 4.65 0.09
C VAL A 42 4.68 5.70 0.45
N VAL A 43 4.84 5.94 1.75
CA VAL A 43 5.85 6.87 2.30
C VAL A 43 7.17 6.13 2.47
N TRP A 44 7.11 4.90 2.95
CA TRP A 44 8.27 4.04 3.14
C TRP A 44 7.93 2.58 2.82
N PRO A 45 8.76 1.86 2.03
CA PRO A 45 8.53 0.46 1.73
C PRO A 45 8.67 -0.43 2.97
N ALA A 46 8.01 -1.59 2.94
CA ALA A 46 8.25 -2.65 3.91
C ALA A 46 9.58 -3.33 3.61
N LEU A 47 10.32 -3.68 4.67
CA LEU A 47 11.57 -4.44 4.57
C LEU A 47 11.29 -5.89 4.93
N LEU A 48 11.55 -6.78 3.99
CA LEU A 48 11.47 -8.22 4.17
C LEU A 48 12.88 -8.80 4.20
N LEU A 49 13.07 -9.86 4.98
CA LEU A 49 14.36 -10.54 5.10
C LEU A 49 14.88 -11.02 3.74
N HIS A 50 13.97 -11.51 2.90
CA HIS A 50 14.15 -11.79 1.48
C HIS A 50 12.80 -11.70 0.78
N GLU A 51 12.78 -11.86 -0.55
CA GLU A 51 11.55 -11.92 -1.33
C GLU A 51 10.59 -12.99 -0.77
N ASP A 52 9.33 -12.62 -0.55
CA ASP A 52 8.30 -13.43 0.15
C ASP A 52 8.69 -13.92 1.56
N GLY A 53 9.72 -13.34 2.16
CA GLY A 53 10.19 -13.64 3.51
C GLY A 53 9.43 -12.89 4.61
N PRO A 54 9.78 -13.15 5.88
CA PRO A 54 9.18 -12.44 7.01
C PRO A 54 9.48 -10.93 6.96
N VAL A 55 8.50 -10.13 7.38
CA VAL A 55 8.63 -8.66 7.49
C VAL A 55 9.56 -8.33 8.66
N LEU A 56 10.69 -7.70 8.37
CA LEU A 56 11.63 -7.17 9.36
C LEU A 56 11.17 -5.81 9.88
N VAL A 57 10.76 -4.92 8.98
CA VAL A 57 10.24 -3.58 9.31
C VAL A 57 9.00 -3.34 8.47
N ARG A 58 7.91 -2.95 9.14
CA ARG A 58 6.68 -2.56 8.43
C ARG A 58 6.90 -1.25 7.69
N GLY A 59 6.45 -1.19 6.45
CA GLY A 59 6.41 0.03 5.66
C GLY A 59 5.42 1.04 6.23
N ILE A 60 5.47 2.26 5.73
CA ILE A 60 4.56 3.34 6.09
C ILE A 60 3.81 3.74 4.82
N ALA A 61 2.49 3.75 4.88
CA ALA A 61 1.65 4.18 3.78
C ALA A 61 0.58 5.15 4.28
N GLN A 62 0.21 6.12 3.46
CA GLN A 62 -0.87 7.04 3.77
C GLN A 62 -2.20 6.48 3.27
N GLY A 63 -3.18 6.41 4.17
CA GLY A 63 -4.55 6.10 3.83
C GLY A 63 -5.25 7.32 3.23
N SER A 64 -6.15 7.09 2.27
CA SER A 64 -7.04 8.11 1.73
C SER A 64 -8.48 7.64 1.74
N ASN A 65 -9.38 8.56 2.11
CA ASN A 65 -10.83 8.39 1.99
C ASN A 65 -11.32 8.72 0.58
N ASN A 66 -10.51 9.37 -0.26
CA ASN A 66 -10.89 9.65 -1.63
C ASN A 66 -10.90 8.34 -2.40
N LEU A 67 -12.11 7.84 -2.69
CA LEU A 67 -12.33 7.15 -3.96
C LEU A 67 -11.77 8.10 -5.03
N THR A 68 -10.74 7.67 -5.73
CA THR A 68 -10.46 8.23 -7.05
C THR A 68 -11.69 7.88 -7.89
N ILE A 69 -12.70 8.74 -7.83
CA ILE A 69 -13.74 8.77 -8.84
C ILE A 69 -12.95 9.09 -10.10
N SER A 70 -12.82 8.10 -10.98
CA SER A 70 -12.27 8.31 -12.32
C SER A 70 -12.87 9.60 -12.86
N LEU A 71 -12.02 10.51 -13.34
CA LEU A 71 -12.32 11.86 -13.84
C LEU A 71 -13.35 11.91 -14.99
N SER A 72 -14.10 10.84 -15.25
CA SER A 72 -15.15 10.74 -16.25
C SER A 72 -16.51 11.32 -15.81
N LYS A 73 -16.69 11.80 -14.57
CA LYS A 73 -17.98 12.35 -14.09
C LYS A 73 -18.00 13.83 -13.72
N MET A 74 -16.91 14.58 -13.86
CA MET A 74 -16.90 16.03 -13.55
C MET A 74 -17.20 16.96 -14.74
N ASN A 75 -17.81 16.45 -15.82
CA ASN A 75 -18.14 17.25 -17.01
C ASN A 75 -19.63 17.19 -17.38
N ALA A 76 -20.52 17.25 -16.39
CA ALA A 76 -21.94 17.49 -16.62
C ALA A 76 -22.45 18.46 -15.55
N ASN A 77 -23.02 19.59 -16.00
CA ASN A 77 -23.78 20.59 -15.25
C ASN A 77 -23.10 21.93 -14.90
N LEU A 78 -22.11 22.36 -15.69
CA LEU A 78 -21.71 23.78 -15.74
C LEU A 78 -21.75 24.31 -17.18
N ILE A 79 -22.82 24.01 -17.92
CA ILE A 79 -23.18 24.78 -19.12
C ILE A 79 -24.68 24.64 -19.42
N SER A 80 -25.30 25.81 -19.67
CA SER A 80 -26.70 26.13 -20.00
C SER A 80 -27.64 26.35 -18.83
#